data_AF-A0A964V697-F1
#
_entry.id   AF-A0A964V697-F1
#
_cell.length_a   1.000
_cell.length_b   1.000
_cell.length_c   1.000
_cell.angle_alpha   90.00
_cell.angle_beta   90.00
_cell.angle_gamma   90.00
#
_symmetry.space_group_name_H-M   'P 1'
#
loop_
_entity.id
_entity.type
_entity.pdbx_description
1 polymer ?
#
loop_
_entity_poly.entity_id
_entity_poly.type
_entity_poly.pdbx_seq_one_letter_code
_entity_poly.pdbx_strand_id
1 'polypeptide(L)'
;MLPHRPEPGGPWPGGWVCSYSLIAWVRTRPRIVYAWTGGVGAAFVIVVGTAGFMGWNYVQHDNGFCTGCHVMGPAFVKFTESEHNQLECHDCHNQPLTASMRQLYLWVAERPEEIGEHAPAATEVCARCHIQEDASESWEAIAATQGHQVHLMSDSSALAEVQCVTCHAPGLHRFAPAAAAAAFVPAHLGEKADAFAPAPILGVEGDVIGIAAFGLVGLVLLCVPFLDRPKSADARPSKLWTYLTFGARAYILLLTYLGYTFDPTA
;
A
#
# COMPACT_ATOMS: atom_id res chain seq x y z
N MET A 1 -55.44 47.85 -5.23
CA MET A 1 -54.35 47.58 -4.27
C MET A 1 -53.52 46.42 -4.80
N LEU A 2 -52.34 46.72 -5.33
CA LEU A 2 -51.36 45.72 -5.78
C LEU A 2 -50.31 45.55 -4.68
N PRO A 3 -49.79 44.33 -4.42
CA PRO A 3 -48.77 44.13 -3.41
C PRO A 3 -47.40 44.64 -3.92
N HIS A 4 -46.74 45.45 -3.10
CA HIS A 4 -45.39 45.95 -3.33
C HIS A 4 -44.38 44.80 -3.42
N ARG A 5 -43.56 44.78 -4.47
CA ARG A 5 -42.32 43.98 -4.51
C ARG A 5 -41.22 44.72 -3.72
N PRO A 6 -40.39 44.01 -2.94
CA PRO A 6 -39.23 44.63 -2.29
C PRO A 6 -38.10 44.87 -3.31
N GLU A 7 -37.42 46.00 -3.18
CA GLU A 7 -36.31 46.41 -4.05
C GLU A 7 -34.98 45.72 -3.69
N PRO A 8 -34.11 45.38 -4.68
CA PRO A 8 -32.82 44.78 -4.43
C PRO A 8 -31.72 45.87 -4.35
N GLY A 9 -31.32 46.28 -3.14
CA GLY A 9 -30.33 47.36 -3.02
C GLY A 9 -29.67 47.62 -1.66
N GLY A 10 -29.58 46.63 -0.76
CA GLY A 10 -28.90 46.79 0.52
C GLY A 10 -27.45 46.24 0.50
N PRO A 11 -26.44 46.95 1.04
CA PRO A 11 -25.07 46.45 1.16
C PRO A 11 -25.01 45.39 2.27
N TRP A 12 -24.56 44.19 1.92
CA TRP A 12 -24.44 43.05 2.84
C TRP A 12 -23.33 43.29 3.87
N PRO A 13 -23.63 43.40 5.18
CA PRO A 13 -22.59 43.45 6.19
C PRO A 13 -22.12 42.02 6.51
N GLY A 14 -20.83 41.73 6.31
CA GLY A 14 -20.13 40.66 7.02
C GLY A 14 -20.53 39.21 6.71
N GLY A 15 -20.05 38.68 5.58
CA GLY A 15 -19.12 37.53 5.60
C GLY A 15 -19.54 36.16 6.13
N TRP A 16 -20.81 35.87 6.43
CA TRP A 16 -21.26 34.51 6.75
C TRP A 16 -22.39 34.10 5.80
N VAL A 17 -22.04 33.42 4.70
CA VAL A 17 -23.01 32.73 3.85
C VAL A 17 -23.66 31.65 4.71
N CYS A 18 -24.85 31.94 5.24
CA CYS A 18 -25.59 31.06 6.11
C CYS A 18 -25.82 29.72 5.39
N SER A 19 -25.41 28.60 6.00
CA SER A 19 -25.48 27.23 5.44
C SER A 19 -26.88 26.86 4.93
N TYR A 20 -27.90 27.53 5.45
CA TYR A 20 -29.31 27.46 5.05
C TYR A 20 -29.55 27.84 3.58
N SER A 21 -28.82 28.84 3.06
CA SER A 21 -28.97 29.34 1.70
C SER A 21 -28.52 28.30 0.66
N LEU A 22 -27.45 27.55 0.96
CA LEU A 22 -26.94 26.46 0.13
C LEU A 22 -27.92 25.28 0.07
N ILE A 23 -28.52 24.90 1.19
CA ILE A 23 -29.45 23.75 1.24
C ILE A 23 -30.74 24.05 0.46
N ALA A 24 -31.30 25.26 0.62
CA ALA A 24 -32.47 25.68 -0.15
C ALA A 24 -32.16 25.79 -1.65
N TRP A 25 -30.97 26.29 -1.99
CA TRP A 25 -30.49 26.38 -3.36
C TRP A 25 -30.34 25.01 -4.03
N VAL A 26 -29.76 24.02 -3.33
CA VAL A 26 -29.66 22.64 -3.84
C VAL A 26 -31.06 22.06 -4.06
N ARG A 27 -31.95 22.15 -3.06
CA ARG A 27 -33.30 21.55 -3.10
C ARG A 27 -34.20 22.08 -4.22
N THR A 28 -33.96 23.30 -4.67
CA THR A 28 -34.76 23.94 -5.74
C THR A 28 -34.23 23.63 -7.16
N ARG A 29 -33.13 22.89 -7.29
CA ARG A 29 -32.60 22.52 -8.61
C ARG A 29 -33.44 21.43 -9.30
N PRO A 30 -33.57 21.50 -10.64
CA PRO A 30 -34.34 20.50 -11.39
C PRO A 30 -33.64 19.14 -11.37
N ARG A 31 -34.40 18.05 -11.52
CA ARG A 31 -33.90 16.66 -11.50
C ARG A 31 -32.74 16.41 -12.47
N ILE A 32 -32.72 17.13 -13.59
CA ILE A 32 -31.63 17.06 -14.58
C ILE A 32 -30.28 17.48 -14.00
N VAL A 33 -30.24 18.48 -13.11
CA VAL A 33 -28.99 18.92 -12.46
C VAL A 33 -28.45 17.79 -11.57
N TYR A 34 -29.31 17.11 -10.81
CA TYR A 34 -28.90 15.96 -10.00
C TYR A 34 -28.40 14.79 -10.85
N ALA A 35 -29.07 14.50 -11.97
CA ALA A 35 -28.63 13.47 -12.91
C ALA A 35 -27.26 13.80 -13.52
N TRP A 36 -27.03 15.06 -13.92
CA TRP A 36 -25.74 15.53 -14.41
C TRP A 36 -24.66 15.48 -13.34
N THR A 37 -24.92 15.98 -12.13
CA THR A 37 -23.93 15.93 -11.04
C THR A 37 -23.61 14.50 -10.64
N GLY A 38 -24.61 13.61 -10.63
CA GLY A 38 -24.40 12.18 -10.40
C GLY A 38 -23.57 11.53 -11.51
N GLY A 39 -23.88 11.83 -12.77
CA GLY A 39 -23.11 11.34 -13.93
C GLY A 39 -21.67 11.83 -13.95
N VAL A 40 -21.44 13.13 -13.67
CA VAL A 40 -20.10 13.72 -13.57
C VAL A 40 -19.35 13.13 -12.37
N GLY A 41 -20.00 12.97 -11.23
CA GLY A 41 -19.40 12.34 -10.06
C GLY A 41 -18.99 10.88 -10.32
N ALA A 42 -19.86 10.11 -10.97
CA ALA A 42 -19.57 8.73 -11.36
C ALA A 42 -18.40 8.67 -12.35
N ALA A 43 -18.40 9.52 -13.38
CA ALA A 43 -17.31 9.60 -14.34
C ALA A 43 -15.97 9.97 -13.66
N PHE A 44 -15.99 10.92 -12.72
CA PHE A 44 -14.81 11.29 -11.94
C PHE A 44 -14.27 10.12 -11.11
N VAL A 45 -15.14 9.40 -10.40
CA VAL A 45 -14.75 8.21 -9.62
C VAL A 45 -14.15 7.14 -10.52
N ILE A 46 -14.73 6.89 -11.70
CA ILE A 46 -14.19 5.93 -12.67
C ILE A 46 -12.80 6.36 -13.12
N VAL A 47 -12.63 7.62 -13.55
CA VAL A 47 -11.34 8.13 -14.03
C VAL A 47 -10.27 8.06 -12.95
N VAL A 48 -10.57 8.52 -11.73
CA VAL A 48 -9.62 8.49 -10.61
C VAL A 48 -9.32 7.06 -10.17
N GLY A 49 -10.33 6.20 -10.12
CA GLY A 49 -10.18 4.79 -9.77
C GLY A 49 -9.30 4.04 -10.78
N THR A 50 -9.54 4.24 -12.08
CA THR A 50 -8.71 3.64 -13.14
C THR A 50 -7.29 4.18 -13.10
N ALA A 51 -7.09 5.49 -12.97
CA ALA A 51 -5.75 6.08 -12.89
C ALA A 51 -4.98 5.58 -11.65
N GLY A 52 -5.64 5.49 -10.50
CA GLY A 52 -5.07 4.95 -9.27
C GLY A 52 -4.70 3.47 -9.40
N PHE A 53 -5.58 2.66 -9.99
CA PHE A 53 -5.30 1.25 -10.26
C PHE A 53 -4.11 1.06 -11.21
N MET A 54 -4.05 1.82 -12.30
CA MET A 54 -2.92 1.77 -13.23
C MET A 54 -1.61 2.20 -12.58
N GLY A 55 -1.64 3.26 -11.75
CA GLY A 55 -0.48 3.70 -10.99
C GLY A 55 -0.01 2.65 -9.98
N TRP A 56 -0.93 2.04 -9.25
CA TRP A 56 -0.63 0.94 -8.33
C TRP A 56 -0.03 -0.25 -9.07
N ASN A 57 -0.63 -0.68 -10.19
CA ASN A 57 -0.13 -1.80 -10.97
C ASN A 57 1.27 -1.52 -11.53
N TYR A 58 1.55 -0.30 -12.00
CA TYR A 58 2.88 0.06 -12.49
C TYR A 58 3.92 0.07 -11.36
N VAL A 59 3.56 0.54 -10.16
CA VAL A 59 4.49 0.58 -9.03
C VAL A 59 4.73 -0.80 -8.43
N GLN A 60 3.70 -1.65 -8.41
CA GLN A 60 3.72 -2.92 -7.69
C GLN A 60 3.99 -4.14 -8.56
N HIS A 61 3.59 -4.08 -9.84
CA HIS A 61 3.57 -5.21 -10.77
C HIS A 61 4.23 -4.89 -12.11
N ASP A 62 5.17 -3.94 -12.13
CA ASP A 62 5.95 -3.63 -13.31
C ASP A 62 7.39 -3.25 -12.91
N ASN A 63 8.34 -4.07 -13.35
CA ASN A 63 9.77 -3.84 -13.09
C ASN A 63 10.25 -2.50 -13.65
N GLY A 64 9.55 -1.92 -14.62
CA GLY A 64 9.79 -0.61 -15.20
C GLY A 64 9.80 0.53 -14.18
N PHE A 65 9.01 0.42 -13.10
CA PHE A 65 9.02 1.43 -12.05
C PHE A 65 10.36 1.46 -11.30
N CYS A 66 10.82 0.29 -10.82
CA CYS A 66 12.07 0.17 -10.08
C CYS A 66 13.28 0.46 -10.98
N THR A 67 13.27 -0.06 -12.21
CA THR A 67 14.38 0.10 -13.16
C THR A 67 14.46 1.48 -13.80
N GLY A 68 13.43 2.31 -13.65
CA GLY A 68 13.48 3.73 -14.02
C GLY A 68 14.48 4.55 -13.18
N CYS A 69 14.85 4.05 -12.00
CA CYS A 69 15.85 4.66 -11.13
C CYS A 69 17.27 4.28 -11.57
N HIS A 70 18.17 5.27 -11.70
CA HIS A 70 19.56 5.04 -12.16
C HIS A 70 20.32 4.01 -11.32
N VAL A 71 20.03 3.96 -10.02
CA VAL A 71 20.76 3.15 -9.03
C VAL A 71 20.39 1.66 -9.13
N MET A 72 19.26 1.34 -9.78
CA MET A 72 18.79 -0.03 -9.93
C MET A 72 19.39 -0.78 -11.13
N GLY A 73 20.06 -0.08 -12.06
CA GLY A 73 20.59 -0.67 -13.28
C GLY A 73 21.48 -1.91 -13.05
N PRO A 74 22.55 -1.82 -12.23
CA PRO A 74 23.44 -2.96 -11.98
C PRO A 74 22.74 -4.15 -11.31
N ALA A 75 21.77 -3.89 -10.43
CA ALA A 75 20.96 -4.92 -9.78
C ALA A 75 20.06 -5.63 -10.80
N PHE A 76 19.40 -4.87 -11.66
CA PHE A 76 18.49 -5.41 -12.66
C PHE A 76 19.21 -6.27 -13.70
N VAL A 77 20.42 -5.91 -14.13
CA VAL A 77 21.21 -6.75 -15.04
C VAL A 77 21.43 -8.14 -14.43
N LYS A 78 21.90 -8.21 -13.18
CA LYS A 78 22.13 -9.49 -12.49
C LYS A 78 20.83 -10.28 -12.32
N PHE A 79 19.72 -9.59 -12.03
CA PHE A 79 18.40 -10.21 -11.94
C PHE A 79 17.98 -10.84 -13.27
N THR A 80 18.16 -10.12 -14.40
CA THR A 80 17.82 -10.65 -15.73
C THR A 80 18.70 -11.82 -16.18
N GLU A 81 19.91 -11.92 -15.65
CA GLU A 81 20.82 -13.06 -15.87
C GLU A 81 20.46 -14.29 -15.02
N SER A 82 19.56 -14.15 -14.05
CA SER A 82 19.16 -15.23 -13.15
C SER A 82 17.98 -16.05 -13.66
N GLU A 83 17.72 -17.20 -13.04
CA GLU A 83 16.54 -18.03 -13.31
C GLU A 83 15.21 -17.35 -12.93
N HIS A 84 15.27 -16.28 -12.12
CA HIS A 84 14.10 -15.51 -11.71
C HIS A 84 13.75 -14.37 -12.68
N ASN A 85 14.35 -14.31 -13.87
CA ASN A 85 14.20 -13.17 -14.79
C ASN A 85 12.79 -12.96 -15.37
N GLN A 86 11.87 -13.89 -15.13
CA GLN A 86 10.45 -13.75 -15.47
C GLN A 86 9.59 -13.21 -14.32
N LEU A 87 10.18 -12.98 -13.14
CA LEU A 87 9.48 -12.45 -11.97
C LEU A 87 9.47 -10.92 -11.94
N GLU A 88 8.63 -10.41 -11.06
CA GLU A 88 8.56 -9.00 -10.69
C GLU A 88 9.46 -8.71 -9.48
N CYS A 89 10.00 -7.49 -9.36
CA CYS A 89 10.85 -7.11 -8.23
C CYS A 89 10.13 -7.31 -6.89
N HIS A 90 8.82 -7.05 -6.84
CA HIS A 90 8.00 -7.21 -5.64
C HIS A 90 7.57 -8.66 -5.36
N ASP A 91 7.81 -9.60 -6.28
CA ASP A 91 7.70 -11.02 -5.92
C ASP A 91 8.69 -11.37 -4.81
N CYS A 92 9.82 -10.64 -4.75
CA CYS A 92 10.83 -10.78 -3.70
C CYS A 92 10.85 -9.61 -2.69
N HIS A 93 10.71 -8.37 -3.15
CA HIS A 93 10.77 -7.16 -2.33
C HIS A 93 9.38 -6.65 -1.91
N ASN A 94 8.55 -7.51 -1.33
CA ASN A 94 7.27 -7.09 -0.76
C ASN A 94 7.48 -6.54 0.65
N GLN A 95 7.59 -5.22 0.77
CA GLN A 95 7.77 -4.51 2.03
C GLN A 95 6.49 -3.72 2.38
N PRO A 96 6.21 -3.48 3.67
CA PRO A 96 5.04 -2.70 4.09
C PRO A 96 5.00 -1.33 3.42
N LEU A 97 3.80 -0.80 3.19
CA LEU A 97 3.62 0.47 2.50
C LEU A 97 4.40 1.63 3.15
N THR A 98 4.53 1.66 4.48
CA THR A 98 5.29 2.69 5.19
C THR A 98 6.78 2.66 4.84
N ALA A 99 7.37 1.47 4.75
CA ALA A 99 8.75 1.28 4.31
C ALA A 99 8.91 1.68 2.83
N SER A 100 7.98 1.23 1.96
CA SER A 100 7.95 1.61 0.55
C SER A 100 7.87 3.13 0.35
N MET A 101 7.03 3.83 1.12
CA MET A 101 6.86 5.29 1.03
C MET A 101 8.10 6.05 1.50
N ARG A 102 8.73 5.58 2.58
CA ARG A 102 10.02 6.13 3.03
C ARG A 102 11.09 5.92 1.96
N GLN A 103 11.18 4.72 1.43
CA GLN A 103 12.12 4.37 0.37
C GLN A 103 11.91 5.25 -0.87
N LEU A 104 10.66 5.42 -1.32
CA LEU A 104 10.33 6.32 -2.44
C LEU A 104 10.76 7.76 -2.19
N TYR A 105 10.54 8.27 -0.98
CA TYR A 105 11.01 9.60 -0.59
C TYR A 105 12.53 9.70 -0.70
N LEU A 106 13.28 8.73 -0.17
CA LEU A 106 14.75 8.72 -0.25
C LEU A 106 15.22 8.73 -1.72
N TRP A 107 14.66 7.87 -2.58
CA TRP A 107 15.11 7.78 -3.98
C TRP A 107 14.73 8.98 -4.84
N VAL A 108 13.59 9.64 -4.56
CA VAL A 108 13.12 10.78 -5.36
C VAL A 108 13.64 12.11 -4.85
N ALA A 109 13.66 12.31 -3.53
CA ALA A 109 14.05 13.57 -2.90
C ALA A 109 15.56 13.65 -2.65
N GLU A 110 16.16 12.58 -2.11
CA GLU A 110 17.60 12.57 -1.77
C GLU A 110 18.46 12.07 -2.92
N ARG A 111 17.90 11.19 -3.77
CA ARG A 111 18.53 10.67 -5.01
C ARG A 111 19.97 10.17 -4.80
N PRO A 112 20.23 9.27 -3.84
CA PRO A 112 21.58 8.78 -3.61
C PRO A 112 22.13 8.04 -4.84
N GLU A 113 23.45 8.05 -4.98
CA GLU A 113 24.16 7.38 -6.08
C GLU A 113 24.46 5.92 -5.76
N GLU A 114 24.43 5.54 -4.48
CA GLU A 114 24.76 4.21 -3.99
C GLU A 114 23.66 3.67 -3.07
N ILE A 115 23.52 2.34 -3.04
CA ILE A 115 22.63 1.65 -2.11
C ILE A 115 23.43 1.36 -0.84
N GLY A 116 22.90 1.75 0.31
CA GLY A 116 23.45 1.39 1.61
C GLY A 116 23.32 -0.10 1.91
N GLU A 117 23.41 -0.45 3.19
CA GLU A 117 23.25 -1.84 3.64
C GLU A 117 21.90 -2.41 3.19
N HIS A 118 21.95 -3.50 2.43
CA HIS A 118 20.77 -4.13 1.85
C HIS A 118 20.36 -5.32 2.71
N ALA A 119 19.15 -5.26 3.30
CA ALA A 119 18.63 -6.37 4.08
C ALA A 119 18.48 -7.63 3.20
N PRO A 120 18.83 -8.82 3.70
CA PRO A 120 18.67 -10.05 2.94
C PRO A 120 17.18 -10.33 2.67
N ALA A 121 16.90 -10.95 1.53
CA ALA A 121 15.55 -11.45 1.26
C ALA A 121 15.21 -12.55 2.28
N ALA A 122 14.06 -12.41 2.93
CA ALA A 122 13.60 -13.33 3.96
C ALA A 122 13.29 -14.70 3.36
N THR A 123 13.60 -15.79 4.07
CA THR A 123 13.43 -17.17 3.56
C THR A 123 11.99 -17.48 3.14
N GLU A 124 11.01 -16.87 3.80
CA GLU A 124 9.59 -17.04 3.55
C GLU A 124 9.21 -16.63 2.12
N VAL A 125 9.89 -15.61 1.57
CA VAL A 125 9.69 -15.15 0.20
C VAL A 125 9.97 -16.27 -0.79
N CYS A 126 11.08 -16.98 -0.60
CA CYS A 126 11.49 -18.11 -1.43
C CYS A 126 10.56 -19.33 -1.19
N ALA A 127 10.21 -19.58 0.07
CA ALA A 127 9.40 -20.73 0.47
C ALA A 127 8.00 -20.73 -0.18
N ARG A 128 7.42 -19.55 -0.46
CA ARG A 128 6.11 -19.44 -1.13
C ARG A 128 6.04 -20.15 -2.49
N CYS A 129 7.16 -20.22 -3.21
CA CYS A 129 7.21 -20.89 -4.53
C CYS A 129 7.97 -22.23 -4.45
N HIS A 130 8.98 -22.33 -3.59
CA HIS A 130 9.85 -23.50 -3.52
C HIS A 130 9.44 -24.56 -2.48
N ILE A 131 8.46 -24.29 -1.63
CA ILE A 131 7.95 -25.20 -0.61
C ILE A 131 6.41 -25.19 -0.67
N GLN A 132 5.87 -25.75 -1.75
CA GLN A 132 4.44 -25.89 -1.98
C GLN A 132 3.93 -27.27 -1.56
N GLU A 133 2.72 -27.32 -1.00
CA GLU A 133 2.08 -28.58 -0.58
C GLU A 133 1.60 -29.42 -1.77
N ASP A 134 1.20 -28.76 -2.86
CA ASP A 134 0.67 -29.34 -4.10
C ASP A 134 1.67 -29.28 -5.26
N ALA A 135 2.96 -29.38 -4.94
CA ALA A 135 4.06 -29.33 -5.90
C ALA A 135 3.88 -30.30 -7.08
N SER A 136 3.90 -29.75 -8.29
CA SER A 136 3.86 -30.46 -9.56
C SER A 136 5.27 -30.70 -10.12
N GLU A 137 6.23 -29.85 -9.74
CA GLU A 137 7.62 -29.93 -10.17
C GLU A 137 8.57 -30.02 -8.98
N SER A 138 9.75 -30.62 -9.18
CA SER A 138 10.70 -30.86 -8.09
C SER A 138 11.27 -29.59 -7.45
N TRP A 139 11.28 -28.47 -8.18
CA TRP A 139 11.75 -27.19 -7.66
C TRP A 139 10.72 -26.53 -6.72
N GLU A 140 9.46 -26.98 -6.74
CA GLU A 140 8.38 -26.51 -5.86
C GLU A 140 8.36 -27.25 -4.52
N ALA A 141 9.08 -28.37 -4.41
CA ALA A 141 9.15 -29.21 -3.22
C ALA A 141 10.58 -29.36 -2.68
N ILE A 142 11.39 -28.28 -2.70
CA ILE A 142 12.81 -28.39 -2.35
C ILE A 142 13.02 -28.87 -0.92
N ALA A 143 12.06 -28.62 -0.01
CA ALA A 143 12.11 -29.09 1.37
C ALA A 143 12.19 -30.63 1.48
N ALA A 144 11.74 -31.37 0.47
CA ALA A 144 11.86 -32.82 0.41
C ALA A 144 13.25 -33.31 -0.03
N THR A 145 14.13 -32.42 -0.51
CA THR A 145 15.47 -32.79 -0.96
C THR A 145 16.43 -32.97 0.22
N GLN A 146 17.33 -33.96 0.12
CA GLN A 146 18.22 -34.36 1.21
C GLN A 146 19.07 -33.19 1.76
N GLY A 147 19.51 -32.28 0.90
CA GLY A 147 20.30 -31.11 1.31
C GLY A 147 19.49 -30.04 2.05
N HIS A 148 18.20 -29.86 1.72
CA HIS A 148 17.38 -28.86 2.40
C HIS A 148 16.76 -29.40 3.70
N GLN A 149 16.48 -30.70 3.79
CA GLN A 149 15.97 -31.32 5.03
C GLN A 149 16.91 -31.09 6.23
N VAL A 150 18.23 -31.14 6.03
CA VAL A 150 19.21 -30.97 7.12
C VAL A 150 19.28 -29.54 7.67
N HIS A 151 18.77 -28.55 6.94
CA HIS A 151 18.75 -27.16 7.39
C HIS A 151 17.35 -26.71 7.79
N LEU A 152 16.31 -27.18 7.09
CA LEU A 152 14.91 -26.82 7.38
C LEU A 152 14.29 -27.65 8.52
N MET A 153 14.78 -28.87 8.76
CA MET A 153 14.21 -29.79 9.78
C MET A 153 15.16 -30.06 10.94
N SER A 154 16.24 -29.30 11.07
CA SER A 154 17.23 -29.49 12.13
C SER A 154 16.91 -28.64 13.35
N ASP A 155 16.93 -29.27 14.53
CA ASP A 155 16.81 -28.58 15.82
C ASP A 155 18.14 -27.97 16.29
N SER A 156 19.19 -28.00 15.45
CA SER A 156 20.49 -27.44 15.80
C SER A 156 20.45 -25.92 15.80
N SER A 157 20.77 -25.32 16.95
CA SER A 157 20.94 -23.86 17.05
C SER A 157 22.03 -23.31 16.13
N ALA A 158 22.99 -24.13 15.70
CA ALA A 158 24.03 -23.73 14.75
C ALA A 158 23.50 -23.50 13.32
N LEU A 159 22.31 -24.01 13.01
CA LEU A 159 21.68 -23.90 11.69
C LEU A 159 20.44 -23.00 11.71
N ALA A 160 20.07 -22.46 12.87
CA ALA A 160 18.84 -21.69 13.06
C ALA A 160 18.80 -20.38 12.24
N GLU A 161 19.95 -19.85 11.84
CA GLU A 161 20.05 -18.58 11.09
C GLU A 161 20.32 -18.79 9.59
N VAL A 162 20.43 -20.03 9.10
CA VAL A 162 20.71 -20.31 7.69
C VAL A 162 19.50 -19.90 6.82
N GLN A 163 19.69 -18.90 5.96
CA GLN A 163 18.69 -18.45 5.00
C GLN A 163 18.91 -19.10 3.63
N CYS A 164 17.86 -19.19 2.79
CA CYS A 164 18.01 -19.70 1.42
C CYS A 164 19.09 -18.95 0.64
N VAL A 165 19.13 -17.62 0.77
CA VAL A 165 20.07 -16.74 0.07
C VAL A 165 21.52 -16.91 0.51
N THR A 166 21.77 -17.46 1.71
CA THR A 166 23.14 -17.73 2.19
C THR A 166 23.90 -18.67 1.25
N CYS A 167 23.21 -19.56 0.55
CA CYS A 167 23.82 -20.48 -0.43
C CYS A 167 23.39 -20.18 -1.87
N HIS A 168 22.14 -19.74 -2.08
CA HIS A 168 21.57 -19.56 -3.42
C HIS A 168 21.79 -18.18 -4.03
N ALA A 169 22.27 -17.21 -3.25
CA ALA A 169 22.62 -15.87 -3.73
C ALA A 169 24.13 -15.61 -3.61
N PRO A 170 24.97 -16.15 -4.51
CA PRO A 170 26.43 -15.91 -4.51
C PRO A 170 26.81 -14.43 -4.70
N GLY A 171 25.85 -13.57 -5.01
CA GLY A 171 26.00 -12.13 -4.92
C GLY A 171 24.64 -11.44 -4.93
N LEU A 172 24.64 -10.15 -4.60
CA LEU A 172 23.41 -9.33 -4.60
C LEU A 172 22.71 -9.38 -5.97
N HIS A 173 21.45 -9.83 -5.97
CA HIS A 173 20.60 -10.09 -7.14
C HIS A 173 21.17 -11.08 -8.16
N ARG A 174 22.14 -11.91 -7.78
CA ARG A 174 22.66 -13.01 -8.60
C ARG A 174 22.24 -14.32 -7.94
N PHE A 175 21.27 -14.99 -8.53
CA PHE A 175 20.82 -16.31 -8.08
C PHE A 175 21.44 -17.39 -8.95
N ALA A 176 21.99 -18.43 -8.33
CA ALA A 176 22.63 -19.53 -9.03
C ALA A 176 21.73 -20.78 -8.99
N PRO A 177 21.70 -21.59 -10.06
CA PRO A 177 21.00 -22.87 -10.02
C PRO A 177 21.66 -23.82 -9.02
N ALA A 178 20.87 -24.78 -8.50
CA ALA A 178 21.28 -25.68 -7.42
C ALA A 178 22.63 -26.41 -7.66
N ALA A 179 22.95 -26.73 -8.92
CA ALA A 179 24.22 -27.36 -9.29
C ALA A 179 25.45 -26.48 -9.03
N ALA A 180 25.29 -25.16 -9.08
CA ALA A 180 26.35 -24.20 -8.79
C ALA A 180 26.40 -23.84 -7.29
N ALA A 181 25.27 -23.87 -6.58
CA ALA A 181 25.20 -23.61 -5.13
C ALA A 181 25.94 -24.68 -4.30
N ALA A 182 26.01 -25.93 -4.77
CA ALA A 182 26.75 -27.02 -4.12
C ALA A 182 28.26 -26.74 -3.93
N ALA A 183 28.83 -25.78 -4.66
CA ALA A 183 30.23 -25.37 -4.53
C ALA A 183 30.51 -24.40 -3.36
N PHE A 184 29.47 -23.81 -2.74
CA PHE A 184 29.60 -22.73 -1.74
C PHE A 184 29.50 -23.19 -0.27
N VAL A 185 29.42 -24.50 -0.04
CA VAL A 185 29.21 -25.11 1.30
C VAL A 185 30.23 -24.72 2.39
N PRO A 186 31.49 -24.31 2.13
CA PRO A 186 32.43 -24.05 3.23
C PRO A 186 32.63 -22.59 3.67
N ALA A 187 31.71 -21.63 3.41
CA ALA A 187 32.00 -20.20 3.63
C ALA A 187 31.20 -19.40 4.68
N HIS A 188 30.08 -19.87 5.25
CA HIS A 188 29.17 -18.98 6.01
C HIS A 188 29.00 -19.26 7.51
N LEU A 189 30.05 -19.69 8.21
CA LEU A 189 30.08 -19.67 9.68
C LEU A 189 30.45 -18.28 10.20
N GLY A 190 29.49 -17.34 10.16
CA GLY A 190 29.53 -16.13 10.96
C GLY A 190 29.27 -14.84 10.19
N GLU A 191 28.02 -14.40 10.16
CA GLU A 191 27.57 -13.03 10.53
C GLU A 191 26.03 -12.97 10.48
N LYS A 192 25.45 -12.21 11.41
CA LYS A 192 24.02 -12.19 11.77
C LYS A 192 23.20 -11.24 10.87
N ALA A 193 21.92 -11.54 10.69
CA ALA A 193 20.92 -10.55 10.28
C ALA A 193 19.61 -10.72 11.08
N ASP A 194 19.18 -9.64 11.74
CA ASP A 194 17.84 -9.39 12.30
C ASP A 194 16.92 -8.85 11.18
N ALA A 195 15.59 -8.81 11.17
CA ALA A 195 14.49 -9.40 11.93
C ALA A 195 13.22 -9.35 11.05
N PHE A 196 12.26 -10.20 11.41
CA PHE A 196 10.93 -10.44 10.84
C PHE A 196 10.12 -9.21 10.38
N ALA A 197 9.44 -9.35 9.22
CA ALA A 197 8.24 -8.59 8.86
C ALA A 197 6.97 -9.39 9.24
N PRO A 198 5.85 -8.73 9.62
CA PRO A 198 4.67 -9.43 10.11
C PRO A 198 3.91 -10.18 9.01
N ALA A 199 3.41 -11.37 9.39
CA ALA A 199 2.69 -12.30 8.52
C ALA A 199 1.32 -11.76 8.02
N PRO A 200 0.88 -12.16 6.82
CA PRO A 200 -0.44 -11.80 6.28
C PRO A 200 -1.58 -12.37 7.14
N ILE A 201 -2.57 -11.53 7.44
CA ILE A 201 -3.80 -11.95 8.13
C ILE A 201 -4.83 -12.30 7.05
N LEU A 202 -5.28 -13.55 6.99
CA LEU A 202 -6.42 -14.03 6.17
C LEU A 202 -6.26 -13.92 4.64
N GLY A 203 -5.04 -13.96 4.09
CA GLY A 203 -4.82 -13.98 2.64
C GLY A 203 -5.13 -12.66 1.93
N VAL A 204 -5.33 -11.58 2.69
CA VAL A 204 -5.40 -10.21 2.20
C VAL A 204 -4.28 -9.44 2.87
N GLU A 205 -3.44 -8.77 2.09
CA GLU A 205 -2.39 -7.91 2.64
C GLU A 205 -3.03 -6.88 3.58
N GLY A 206 -2.54 -6.78 4.82
CA GLY A 206 -3.13 -5.91 5.85
C GLY A 206 -3.21 -4.44 5.41
N ASP A 207 -2.31 -4.04 4.51
CA ASP A 207 -2.24 -2.72 3.91
C ASP A 207 -3.45 -2.43 3.01
N VAL A 208 -3.95 -3.44 2.27
CA VAL A 208 -5.15 -3.34 1.44
C VAL A 208 -6.39 -3.13 2.31
N ILE A 209 -6.47 -3.81 3.46
CA ILE A 209 -7.56 -3.61 4.44
C ILE A 209 -7.52 -2.19 5.00
N GLY A 210 -6.33 -1.68 5.33
CA GLY A 210 -6.12 -0.32 5.82
C GLY A 210 -6.58 0.74 4.80
N ILE A 211 -6.12 0.63 3.55
CA ILE A 211 -6.50 1.56 2.47
C ILE A 211 -8.01 1.48 2.19
N ALA A 212 -8.58 0.27 2.10
CA ALA A 212 -10.00 0.08 1.84
C ALA A 212 -10.86 0.67 2.97
N ALA A 213 -10.46 0.47 4.23
CA ALA A 213 -11.14 1.05 5.39
C ALA A 213 -11.07 2.59 5.38
N PHE A 214 -9.90 3.17 5.10
CA PHE A 214 -9.74 4.63 4.97
C PHE A 214 -10.57 5.20 3.82
N GLY A 215 -10.56 4.54 2.66
CA GLY A 215 -11.36 4.93 1.50
C GLY A 215 -12.86 4.90 1.81
N LEU A 216 -13.33 3.85 2.49
CA LEU A 216 -14.73 3.72 2.90
C LEU A 216 -15.13 4.81 3.92
N VAL A 217 -14.30 5.06 4.94
CA VAL A 217 -14.56 6.13 5.92
C VAL A 217 -14.58 7.49 5.24
N GLY A 218 -13.62 7.77 4.35
CA GLY A 218 -13.58 9.00 3.56
C GLY A 218 -14.83 9.18 2.69
N LEU A 219 -15.28 8.11 2.03
CA LEU A 219 -16.50 8.13 1.21
C LEU A 219 -17.76 8.36 2.05
N VAL A 220 -17.87 7.73 3.23
CA VAL A 220 -18.99 7.96 4.16
C VAL A 220 -18.99 9.42 4.62
N LEU A 221 -17.84 9.98 4.99
CA LEU A 221 -17.70 11.39 5.37
C LEU A 221 -18.07 12.34 4.23
N LEU A 222 -17.69 12.04 2.99
CA LEU A 222 -18.08 12.80 1.80
C LEU A 222 -19.61 12.78 1.60
N CYS A 223 -20.25 11.66 1.94
CA CYS A 223 -21.70 11.50 1.84
C CYS A 223 -22.49 12.12 3.03
N VAL A 224 -21.85 12.47 4.15
CA VAL A 224 -22.50 13.08 5.33
C VAL A 224 -23.44 14.25 5.00
N PRO A 225 -23.10 15.25 4.17
CA PRO A 225 -24.03 16.34 3.82
C PRO A 225 -25.32 15.88 3.13
N PHE A 226 -25.32 14.69 2.53
CA PHE A 226 -26.49 14.07 1.91
C PHE A 226 -27.23 13.12 2.88
N LEU A 227 -26.48 12.42 3.73
CA LEU A 227 -26.99 11.46 4.71
C LEU A 227 -27.63 12.14 5.94
N ASP A 228 -27.06 13.26 6.42
CA ASP A 228 -27.62 14.08 7.51
C ASP A 228 -28.52 15.20 6.97
N ARG A 229 -29.46 14.84 6.09
CA ARG A 229 -30.39 15.82 5.48
C ARG A 229 -31.33 16.38 6.56
N PRO A 230 -31.27 17.68 6.89
CA PRO A 230 -32.14 18.25 7.92
C PRO A 230 -33.60 18.23 7.45
N LYS A 231 -34.50 17.70 8.29
CA LYS A 231 -35.93 17.49 7.95
C LYS A 231 -36.70 18.80 7.77
N SER A 232 -36.32 19.84 8.51
CA SER A 232 -36.76 21.22 8.34
C SER A 232 -35.51 22.10 8.35
N ALA A 233 -35.62 23.31 7.84
CA ALA A 233 -34.41 24.10 7.68
C ALA A 233 -33.92 24.68 9.03
N ASP A 234 -34.77 24.75 10.05
CA ASP A 234 -34.39 25.05 11.45
C ASP A 234 -33.96 23.80 12.25
N ALA A 235 -33.93 22.62 11.62
CA ALA A 235 -33.55 21.39 12.29
C ALA A 235 -32.05 21.41 12.60
N ARG A 236 -31.72 21.19 13.88
CA ARG A 236 -30.34 21.03 14.31
C ARG A 236 -29.72 19.80 13.62
N PRO A 237 -28.43 19.85 13.24
CA PRO A 237 -27.70 18.69 12.74
C PRO A 237 -27.86 17.51 13.69
N SER A 238 -27.89 16.28 13.17
CA SER A 238 -28.00 15.15 14.07
C SER A 238 -26.72 15.07 14.92
N LYS A 239 -26.90 14.83 16.22
CA LYS A 239 -25.77 14.62 17.12
C LYS A 239 -24.94 13.42 16.69
N LEU A 240 -25.59 12.39 16.15
CA LEU A 240 -24.94 11.16 15.66
C LEU A 240 -23.92 11.45 14.55
N TRP A 241 -24.33 12.14 13.47
CA TRP A 241 -23.44 12.45 12.36
C TRP A 241 -22.33 13.43 12.76
N THR A 242 -22.62 14.33 13.70
CA THR A 242 -21.62 15.22 14.29
C THR A 242 -20.53 14.43 15.03
N TYR A 243 -20.92 13.52 15.93
CA TYR A 243 -19.97 12.69 16.68
C TYR A 243 -19.20 11.72 15.79
N LEU A 244 -19.84 11.10 14.80
CA LEU A 244 -19.17 10.24 13.82
C LEU A 244 -18.12 11.01 13.02
N THR A 245 -18.41 12.25 12.62
CA THR A 245 -17.47 13.10 11.89
C THR A 245 -16.25 13.47 12.76
N PHE A 246 -16.48 13.85 14.01
CA PHE A 246 -15.38 14.14 14.94
C PHE A 246 -14.54 12.90 15.27
N GLY A 247 -15.20 11.76 15.50
CA GLY A 247 -14.54 10.48 15.76
C GLY A 247 -13.68 10.04 14.58
N ALA A 248 -14.19 10.14 13.35
CA ALA A 248 -13.42 9.80 12.15
C ALA A 248 -12.22 10.74 11.94
N ARG A 249 -12.36 12.05 12.18
CA ARG A 249 -11.22 12.99 12.14
C ARG A 249 -10.16 12.66 13.20
N ALA A 250 -10.58 12.40 14.43
CA ALA A 250 -9.66 12.02 15.51
C ALA A 250 -8.93 10.72 15.19
N TYR A 251 -9.63 9.72 14.65
CA TYR A 251 -9.06 8.46 14.19
C TYR A 251 -8.02 8.65 13.08
N ILE A 252 -8.34 9.43 12.04
CA ILE A 252 -7.40 9.74 10.95
C ILE A 252 -6.13 10.41 11.49
N LEU A 253 -6.29 11.39 12.38
CA LEU A 253 -5.15 12.09 12.98
C LEU A 253 -4.31 11.17 13.86
N LEU A 254 -4.95 10.32 14.66
CA LEU A 254 -4.27 9.35 15.52
C LEU A 254 -3.46 8.34 14.71
N LEU A 255 -4.05 7.75 13.66
CA LEU A 255 -3.34 6.79 12.82
C LEU A 255 -2.23 7.44 12.01
N THR A 256 -2.41 8.67 11.54
CA THR A 256 -1.35 9.44 10.87
C THR A 256 -0.19 9.69 11.83
N TYR A 257 -0.49 10.10 13.07
CA TYR A 257 0.52 10.29 14.11
C TYR A 257 1.25 8.98 14.42
N LEU A 258 0.51 7.90 14.67
CA LEU A 258 1.09 6.59 14.96
C LEU A 258 1.97 6.11 13.80
N GLY A 259 1.50 6.18 12.55
CA GLY A 259 2.31 5.80 11.38
C GLY A 259 3.58 6.64 11.20
N TYR A 260 3.59 7.88 11.70
CA TYR A 260 4.78 8.73 11.68
C TYR A 260 5.74 8.44 12.84
N THR A 261 5.22 8.06 14.00
CA THR A 261 6.02 7.85 15.22
C THR A 261 6.39 6.39 15.48
N PHE A 262 5.77 5.44 14.79
CA PHE A 262 6.12 4.03 14.91
C PHE A 262 7.44 3.80 14.17
N ASP A 263 8.50 3.57 14.94
CA ASP A 263 9.74 3.05 14.41
C ASP A 263 9.59 1.53 14.26
N PRO A 264 9.60 0.96 13.04
CA PRO A 264 9.53 -0.49 12.87
C PRO A 264 10.80 -1.21 13.38
N THR A 265 11.82 -0.47 13.82
CA THR A 265 13.11 -1.01 14.30
C THR A 265 13.31 -0.91 15.81
N ALA A 266 12.34 -0.37 16.57
CA ALA A 266 12.40 -0.22 18.03
C ALA A 266 11.79 -1.39 18.81
#